data_AF-A0A559PLV7-F1
#
_entry.id   AF-A0A559PLV7-F1
#
_cell.length_a   1.000
_cell.length_b   1.000
_cell.length_c   1.000
_cell.angle_alpha   90.00
_cell.angle_beta   90.00
_cell.angle_gamma   90.00
#
_symmetry.space_group_name_H-M   'P 1'
#
loop_
_entity.id
_entity.type
_entity.pdbx_description
1 polymer ?
#
loop_
_entity_poly.entity_id
_entity_poly.type
_entity_poly.pdbx_seq_one_letter_code
_entity_poly.pdbx_strand_id
1 'polypeptide(L)'
;MKKLLLLICLISAFNINAQTEKDSLLKRDADNIISELRFMYNLDQGIRKYLDYGTLDKHLTDSIESLSEEQLKKAEKELSLTKPVRNEIFKNFLNPIDTLNTDRMIEIIEKYGFPSLKRLKKYSDQKIEFSPYIILIHTPFSYKNRMIEIIEREYKAGNMKNICQYGYILWHLNGRSDFSYMTNNGYKMSRKDDGTFSLESSCK
;
A
#
# COMPACT_ATOMS: atom_id res chain seq x y z
N MET A 1 -39.55 -10.38 11.81
CA MET A 1 -38.76 -9.25 12.37
C MET A 1 -37.86 -9.66 13.54
N LYS A 2 -38.36 -10.23 14.65
CA LYS A 2 -37.52 -10.63 15.81
C LYS A 2 -36.38 -11.62 15.47
N LYS A 3 -36.64 -12.65 14.64
CA LYS A 3 -35.61 -13.62 14.19
C LYS A 3 -34.54 -12.99 13.27
N LEU A 4 -34.92 -11.98 12.47
CA LEU A 4 -34.00 -11.25 11.59
C LEU A 4 -33.09 -10.31 12.40
N LEU A 5 -33.64 -9.62 13.39
CA LEU A 5 -32.88 -8.80 14.36
C LEU A 5 -31.88 -9.65 15.16
N LEU A 6 -32.28 -10.84 15.61
CA LEU A 6 -31.39 -11.76 16.33
C LEU A 6 -30.20 -12.20 15.45
N LEU A 7 -30.46 -12.49 14.17
CA LEU A 7 -29.42 -12.90 13.22
C LEU A 7 -28.43 -11.76 12.94
N ILE A 8 -28.93 -10.53 12.77
CA ILE A 8 -28.08 -9.34 12.59
C ILE A 8 -27.20 -9.11 13.83
N CYS A 9 -27.76 -9.22 15.04
CA CYS A 9 -27.00 -9.09 16.29
C CYS A 9 -25.92 -10.17 16.44
N LEU A 10 -26.23 -11.43 16.11
CA LEU A 10 -25.26 -12.52 16.16
C LEU A 10 -24.10 -12.29 15.18
N ILE A 11 -24.38 -11.91 13.93
CA ILE A 11 -23.34 -11.62 12.92
C ILE A 11 -22.45 -10.46 13.36
N SER A 12 -23.01 -9.41 13.97
CA SER A 12 -22.20 -8.30 14.50
C SER A 12 -21.31 -8.71 15.68
N ALA A 13 -21.76 -9.61 16.56
CA ALA A 13 -21.00 -10.04 17.73
C ALA A 13 -19.77 -10.88 17.35
N PHE A 14 -19.88 -11.76 16.33
CA PHE A 14 -18.75 -12.56 15.86
C PHE A 14 -17.63 -11.71 15.25
N ASN A 15 -17.97 -10.67 14.50
CA ASN A 15 -16.97 -9.79 13.87
C ASN A 15 -16.19 -8.95 14.89
N ILE A 16 -16.83 -8.49 15.97
CA ILE A 16 -16.18 -7.70 17.03
C ILE A 16 -15.17 -8.55 17.82
N ASN A 17 -15.49 -9.82 18.07
CA ASN A 17 -14.60 -10.72 18.81
C ASN A 17 -13.35 -11.09 18.00
N ALA A 18 -13.49 -11.37 16.70
CA ALA A 18 -12.37 -11.72 15.84
C ALA A 18 -11.33 -10.58 15.74
N GLN A 19 -11.79 -9.33 15.61
CA GLN A 19 -10.86 -8.21 15.53
C GLN A 19 -10.18 -7.91 16.87
N THR A 20 -10.86 -8.17 17.99
CA THR A 20 -10.30 -7.99 19.33
C THR A 20 -9.12 -8.94 19.58
N GLU A 21 -9.23 -10.19 19.12
CA GLU A 21 -8.14 -11.16 19.17
C GLU A 21 -6.95 -10.74 18.30
N LYS A 22 -7.21 -10.35 17.05
CA LYS A 22 -6.17 -9.82 16.13
C LYS A 22 -5.47 -8.59 16.69
N ASP A 23 -6.20 -7.69 17.34
CA ASP A 23 -5.64 -6.51 18.01
C ASP A 23 -4.77 -6.88 19.22
N SER A 24 -5.15 -7.92 19.99
CA SER A 24 -4.34 -8.45 21.08
C SER A 24 -3.01 -9.02 20.59
N LEU A 25 -3.06 -9.81 19.51
CA LEU A 25 -1.87 -10.34 18.83
C LEU A 25 -0.99 -9.20 18.29
N LEU A 26 -1.59 -8.21 17.64
CA LEU A 26 -0.85 -7.07 17.10
C LEU A 26 -0.20 -6.28 18.22
N LYS A 27 -0.90 -6.06 19.34
CA LYS A 27 -0.34 -5.36 20.51
C LYS A 27 0.90 -6.06 21.06
N ARG A 28 0.88 -7.39 21.13
CA ARG A 28 2.02 -8.18 21.61
C ARG A 28 3.21 -8.12 20.65
N ASP A 29 2.94 -8.14 19.34
CA ASP A 29 3.97 -8.34 18.31
C ASP A 29 4.31 -7.03 17.56
N ALA A 30 3.78 -5.87 17.99
CA ALA A 30 3.76 -4.62 17.22
C ALA A 30 5.15 -4.17 16.75
N ASP A 31 6.14 -4.17 17.65
CA ASP A 31 7.50 -3.71 17.36
C ASP A 31 8.20 -4.57 16.30
N ASN A 32 7.97 -5.89 16.34
CA ASN A 32 8.50 -6.82 15.35
C ASN A 32 7.83 -6.62 13.99
N ILE A 33 6.50 -6.49 13.98
CA ILE A 33 5.73 -6.25 12.75
C ILE A 33 6.11 -4.90 12.13
N ILE A 34 6.30 -3.85 12.92
CA ILE A 34 6.75 -2.54 12.42
C ILE A 34 8.15 -2.65 11.81
N SER A 35 9.07 -3.37 12.47
CA SER A 35 10.43 -3.56 11.95
C SER A 35 10.44 -4.33 10.63
N GLU A 36 9.63 -5.37 10.53
CA GLU A 36 9.45 -6.16 9.32
C GLU A 36 8.85 -5.34 8.17
N LEU A 37 7.74 -4.64 8.43
CA LEU A 37 7.11 -3.79 7.41
C LEU A 37 8.03 -2.66 6.96
N ARG A 38 8.85 -2.11 7.86
CA ARG A 38 9.87 -1.11 7.52
C ARG A 38 10.92 -1.68 6.59
N PHE A 39 11.42 -2.88 6.87
CA PHE A 39 12.36 -3.58 6.01
C PHE A 39 11.77 -3.81 4.61
N MET A 40 10.56 -4.37 4.54
CA MET A 40 9.85 -4.63 3.28
C MET A 40 9.67 -3.35 2.46
N TYR A 41 9.23 -2.26 3.11
CA TYR A 41 9.06 -0.95 2.47
C TYR A 41 10.40 -0.39 1.98
N ASN A 42 11.43 -0.36 2.81
CA ASN A 42 12.72 0.22 2.44
C ASN A 42 13.39 -0.57 1.30
N LEU A 43 13.27 -1.89 1.30
CA LEU A 43 13.79 -2.74 0.23
C LEU A 43 13.05 -2.49 -1.09
N ASP A 44 11.72 -2.49 -1.06
CA ASP A 44 10.88 -2.19 -2.23
C ASP A 44 11.20 -0.80 -2.83
N GLN A 45 11.20 0.23 -1.99
CA GLN A 45 11.48 1.60 -2.43
C GLN A 45 12.93 1.77 -2.89
N GLY A 46 13.89 1.14 -2.21
CA GLY A 46 15.30 1.21 -2.55
C GLY A 46 15.59 0.64 -3.95
N ILE A 47 15.01 -0.51 -4.29
CA ILE A 47 15.20 -1.11 -5.62
C ILE A 47 14.55 -0.26 -6.70
N ARG A 48 13.35 0.27 -6.46
CA ARG A 48 12.66 1.15 -7.43
C ARG A 48 13.47 2.43 -7.67
N LYS A 49 13.96 3.07 -6.61
CA LYS A 49 14.87 4.22 -6.70
C LYS A 49 16.16 3.88 -7.45
N TYR A 50 16.72 2.68 -7.25
CA TYR A 50 17.89 2.23 -8.01
C TYR A 50 17.59 2.06 -9.51
N LEU A 51 16.40 1.57 -9.88
CA LEU A 51 16.01 1.45 -11.29
C LEU A 51 15.87 2.81 -11.99
N ASP A 52 15.48 3.85 -11.25
CA ASP A 52 15.25 5.19 -11.81
C ASP A 52 16.51 6.08 -11.73
N TYR A 53 17.34 5.94 -10.69
CA TYR A 53 18.49 6.83 -10.44
C TYR A 53 19.85 6.13 -10.40
N GLY A 54 19.92 4.81 -10.59
CA GLY A 54 21.17 4.05 -10.63
C GLY A 54 21.94 4.00 -9.29
N THR A 55 21.32 4.39 -8.19
CA THR A 55 21.95 4.48 -6.86
C THR A 55 21.02 4.06 -5.73
N LEU A 56 21.59 3.49 -4.67
CA LEU A 56 20.90 3.16 -3.41
C LEU A 56 21.11 4.25 -2.34
N ASP A 57 21.89 5.29 -2.64
CA ASP A 57 22.11 6.40 -1.70
C ASP A 57 20.83 7.23 -1.56
N LYS A 58 20.16 7.09 -0.41
CA LYS A 58 18.91 7.80 -0.13
C LYS A 58 19.10 9.32 -0.19
N HIS A 59 20.19 9.86 0.34
CA HIS A 59 20.43 11.31 0.34
C HIS A 59 20.53 11.84 -1.09
N LEU A 60 21.21 11.11 -1.96
CA LEU A 60 21.29 11.45 -3.37
C LEU A 60 19.91 11.36 -4.04
N THR A 61 19.15 10.30 -3.79
CA THR A 61 17.80 10.16 -4.38
C THR A 61 16.84 11.24 -3.90
N ASP A 62 16.86 11.61 -2.62
CA ASP A 62 16.02 12.68 -2.08
C ASP A 62 16.43 14.04 -2.69
N SER A 63 17.73 14.26 -2.90
CA SER A 63 18.24 15.46 -3.58
C SER A 63 17.75 15.53 -5.03
N ILE A 64 17.74 14.41 -5.75
CA ILE A 64 17.23 14.34 -7.13
C ILE A 64 15.71 14.56 -7.18
N GLU A 65 14.96 13.94 -6.28
CA GLU A 65 13.49 14.08 -6.18
C GLU A 65 13.06 15.52 -5.81
N SER A 66 13.97 16.33 -5.25
CA SER A 66 13.72 17.74 -4.94
C SER A 66 13.97 18.71 -6.11
N LEU A 67 14.46 18.22 -7.25
CA LEU A 67 14.75 19.03 -8.43
C LEU A 67 13.46 19.54 -9.11
N SER A 68 13.60 20.58 -9.94
CA SER A 68 12.49 20.99 -10.83
C SER A 68 12.15 19.87 -11.82
N GLU A 69 10.94 19.86 -12.36
CA GLU A 69 10.51 18.80 -13.31
C GLU A 69 11.46 18.66 -14.52
N GLU A 70 11.97 19.78 -15.05
CA GLU A 70 12.92 19.78 -16.15
C GLU A 70 14.27 19.16 -15.75
N GLN A 71 14.77 19.54 -14.57
CA GLN A 71 16.02 19.02 -14.03
C GLN A 71 15.92 17.53 -13.68
N LEU A 72 14.78 17.11 -13.13
CA LEU A 72 14.49 15.71 -12.81
C LEU A 72 14.52 14.86 -14.08
N LYS A 73 13.81 15.27 -15.15
CA LYS A 73 13.82 14.55 -16.44
C LYS A 73 15.23 14.41 -17.02
N LYS A 74 16.06 15.44 -16.86
CA LYS A 74 17.46 15.40 -17.28
C LYS A 74 18.26 14.40 -16.44
N ALA A 75 18.15 14.47 -15.11
CA ALA A 75 18.84 13.58 -14.19
C ALA A 75 18.43 12.11 -14.42
N GLU A 76 17.13 11.83 -14.54
CA GLU A 76 16.61 10.49 -14.88
C GLU A 76 17.21 9.97 -16.18
N LYS A 77 17.29 10.81 -17.23
CA LYS A 77 17.90 10.39 -18.49
C LYS A 77 19.38 10.05 -18.35
N GLU A 78 20.13 10.83 -17.57
CA GLU A 78 21.57 10.65 -17.38
C GLU A 78 21.91 9.48 -16.45
N LEU A 79 21.08 9.24 -15.43
CA LEU A 79 21.32 8.24 -14.39
C LEU A 79 20.60 6.90 -14.65
N SER A 80 19.61 6.89 -15.54
CA SER A 80 18.82 5.69 -15.81
C SER A 80 19.68 4.53 -16.29
N LEU A 81 19.35 3.35 -15.77
CA LEU A 81 19.95 2.11 -16.23
C LEU A 81 19.54 1.83 -17.67
N THR A 82 20.45 1.19 -18.42
CA THR A 82 20.11 0.69 -19.75
C THR A 82 18.91 -0.27 -19.68
N LYS A 83 18.06 -0.27 -20.71
CA LYS A 83 16.86 -1.13 -20.74
C LYS A 83 17.16 -2.62 -20.47
N PRO A 84 18.23 -3.24 -21.02
CA PRO A 84 18.57 -4.63 -20.69
C PRO A 84 18.85 -4.84 -19.20
N VAL A 85 19.67 -3.97 -18.59
CA VAL A 85 19.98 -4.04 -17.15
C VAL A 85 18.73 -3.83 -16.31
N ARG A 86 17.91 -2.82 -16.65
CA ARG A 86 16.63 -2.55 -15.98
C ARG A 86 15.73 -3.78 -16.01
N ASN A 87 15.60 -4.44 -17.17
CA ASN A 87 14.77 -5.64 -17.32
C ASN A 87 15.28 -6.82 -16.48
N GLU A 88 16.59 -7.05 -16.43
CA GLU A 88 17.18 -8.11 -15.59
C GLU A 88 16.94 -7.84 -14.10
N ILE A 89 17.12 -6.59 -13.65
CA ILE A 89 16.86 -6.24 -12.25
C ILE A 89 15.37 -6.40 -11.91
N PHE A 90 14.50 -5.92 -12.79
CA PHE A 90 13.05 -6.03 -12.62
C PHE A 90 12.63 -7.50 -12.51
N LYS A 91 13.13 -8.35 -13.41
CA LYS A 91 12.79 -9.77 -13.47
C LYS A 91 13.36 -10.56 -12.29
N ASN A 92 14.62 -10.34 -11.93
CA ASN A 92 15.35 -11.21 -11.00
C ASN A 92 15.33 -10.69 -9.54
N PHE A 93 14.98 -9.42 -9.32
CA PHE A 93 14.96 -8.84 -7.97
C PHE A 93 13.60 -8.23 -7.64
N LEU A 94 13.11 -7.27 -8.43
CA LEU A 94 11.89 -6.54 -8.06
C LEU A 94 10.66 -7.45 -8.06
N ASN A 95 10.41 -8.22 -9.12
CA ASN A 95 9.26 -9.12 -9.20
C ASN A 95 9.26 -10.20 -8.10
N PRO A 96 10.39 -10.90 -7.81
CA PRO A 96 10.47 -11.79 -6.66
C PRO A 96 10.20 -11.11 -5.33
N ILE A 97 10.72 -9.90 -5.12
CA ILE A 97 10.50 -9.15 -3.88
C ILE A 97 9.05 -8.70 -3.75
N ASP A 98 8.42 -8.22 -4.83
CA ASP A 98 6.99 -7.90 -4.86
C ASP A 98 6.14 -9.13 -4.51
N THR A 99 6.53 -10.32 -4.98
CA THR A 99 5.86 -11.59 -4.63
C THR A 99 6.03 -11.93 -3.16
N LEU A 100 7.27 -11.94 -2.64
CA LEU A 100 7.56 -12.22 -1.23
C LEU A 100 6.86 -11.23 -0.30
N ASN A 101 6.90 -9.95 -0.65
CA ASN A 101 6.23 -8.90 0.11
C ASN A 101 4.71 -9.08 0.11
N THR A 102 4.13 -9.49 -1.03
CA THR A 102 2.70 -9.78 -1.14
C THR A 102 2.30 -10.95 -0.25
N ASP A 103 3.00 -12.08 -0.35
CA ASP A 103 2.74 -13.25 0.48
C ASP A 103 2.82 -12.88 1.96
N ARG A 104 3.86 -12.14 2.35
CA ARG A 104 4.05 -11.74 3.73
C ARG A 104 2.99 -10.76 4.22
N MET A 105 2.56 -9.82 3.37
CA MET A 105 1.44 -8.94 3.70
C MET A 105 0.14 -9.72 3.89
N ILE A 106 -0.13 -10.76 3.08
CA ILE A 106 -1.29 -11.63 3.26
C ILE A 106 -1.23 -12.29 4.63
N GLU A 107 -0.10 -12.88 5.01
CA GLU A 107 0.07 -13.50 6.34
C GLU A 107 -0.15 -12.51 7.48
N ILE A 108 0.41 -11.30 7.37
CA ILE A 108 0.23 -10.24 8.36
C ILE A 108 -1.25 -9.84 8.48
N ILE A 109 -1.94 -9.65 7.36
CA ILE A 109 -3.35 -9.25 7.36
C ILE A 109 -4.25 -10.38 7.88
N GLU A 110 -3.98 -11.62 7.51
CA GLU A 110 -4.76 -12.76 8.00
C GLU A 110 -4.59 -12.91 9.53
N LYS A 111 -3.36 -12.80 10.04
CA LYS A 111 -3.07 -13.00 11.47
C LYS A 111 -3.41 -11.79 12.34
N TYR A 112 -3.13 -10.58 11.88
CA TYR A 112 -3.20 -9.36 12.69
C TYR A 112 -4.27 -8.37 12.19
N GLY A 113 -4.92 -8.63 11.05
CA GLY A 113 -5.78 -7.67 10.37
C GLY A 113 -4.95 -6.58 9.67
N PHE A 114 -5.61 -5.73 8.87
CA PHE A 114 -4.92 -4.72 8.07
C PHE A 114 -4.04 -3.77 8.92
N PRO A 115 -2.71 -3.74 8.72
CA PRO A 115 -1.78 -3.00 9.58
C PRO A 115 -1.78 -1.50 9.23
N SER A 116 -2.91 -0.81 9.40
CA SER A 116 -2.96 0.63 9.14
C SER A 116 -2.02 1.40 10.06
N LEU A 117 -1.48 2.53 9.58
CA LEU A 117 -0.59 3.39 10.36
C LEU A 117 -1.19 3.77 11.73
N LYS A 118 -2.50 4.01 11.77
CA LYS A 118 -3.25 4.29 13.00
C LYS A 118 -3.21 3.12 13.98
N ARG A 119 -3.36 1.87 13.50
CA ARG A 119 -3.31 0.67 14.35
C ARG A 119 -1.89 0.41 14.85
N LEU A 120 -0.89 0.55 13.99
CA LEU A 120 0.51 0.36 14.39
C LEU A 120 0.93 1.38 15.46
N LYS A 121 0.64 2.67 15.25
CA LYS A 121 0.93 3.75 16.23
C LYS A 121 0.16 3.62 17.54
N LYS A 122 -0.96 2.89 17.57
CA LYS A 122 -1.72 2.63 18.80
C LYS A 122 -0.97 1.68 19.74
N TYR A 123 -0.10 0.82 19.20
CA TYR A 123 0.47 -0.31 19.92
C TYR A 123 2.01 -0.29 20.01
N SER A 124 2.65 0.76 19.51
CA SER A 124 4.10 0.93 19.54
C SER A 124 4.48 2.41 19.53
N ASP A 125 5.55 2.73 20.25
CA ASP A 125 6.14 4.07 20.28
C ASP A 125 7.22 4.27 19.20
N GLN A 126 7.48 3.25 18.37
CA GLN A 126 8.45 3.37 17.29
C GLN A 126 8.04 4.47 16.29
N LYS A 127 9.03 5.22 15.79
CA LYS A 127 8.82 6.19 14.73
C LYS A 127 8.48 5.49 13.41
N ILE A 128 7.24 5.60 12.94
CA ILE A 128 6.78 5.01 11.68
C ILE A 128 6.78 6.07 10.59
N GLU A 129 7.71 5.96 9.64
CA GLU A 129 7.93 6.91 8.53
C GLU A 129 7.54 6.32 7.16
N PHE A 130 6.76 5.24 7.17
CA PHE A 130 6.29 4.56 5.97
C PHE A 130 4.80 4.28 6.06
N SER A 131 4.20 3.98 4.91
CA SER A 131 2.80 3.60 4.81
C SER A 131 2.68 2.14 4.32
N PRO A 132 2.21 1.20 5.16
CA PRO A 132 2.18 -0.23 4.82
C PRO A 132 1.44 -0.57 3.53
N TYR A 133 0.45 0.23 3.13
CA TYR A 133 -0.28 -0.04 1.89
C TYR A 133 0.54 0.19 0.62
N ILE A 134 1.66 0.92 0.69
CA ILE A 134 2.55 1.10 -0.47
C ILE A 134 3.11 -0.25 -0.91
N ILE A 135 3.28 -1.20 0.00
CA ILE A 135 3.68 -2.56 -0.34
C ILE A 135 2.59 -3.27 -1.17
N LEU A 136 1.31 -3.00 -0.86
CA LEU A 136 0.17 -3.66 -1.51
C LEU A 136 -0.11 -3.15 -2.93
N ILE A 137 0.20 -1.90 -3.23
CA ILE A 137 0.01 -1.36 -4.59
C ILE A 137 0.97 -2.01 -5.61
N HIS A 138 2.02 -2.67 -5.12
CA HIS A 138 2.98 -3.42 -5.93
C HIS A 138 2.68 -4.93 -5.99
N THR A 139 1.49 -5.35 -5.53
CA THR A 139 1.05 -6.74 -5.61
C THR A 139 1.10 -7.26 -7.06
N PRO A 140 1.79 -8.38 -7.35
CA PRO A 140 1.81 -8.97 -8.69
C PRO A 140 0.40 -9.33 -9.18
N PHE A 141 0.19 -9.25 -10.49
CA PHE A 141 -1.13 -9.52 -11.10
C PHE A 141 -1.68 -10.92 -10.77
N SER A 142 -0.80 -11.92 -10.59
CA SER A 142 -1.20 -13.27 -10.17
C SER A 142 -1.93 -13.32 -8.82
N TYR A 143 -1.71 -12.33 -7.95
CA TYR A 143 -2.33 -12.22 -6.64
C TYR A 143 -3.56 -11.30 -6.63
N LYS A 144 -3.88 -10.64 -7.75
CA LYS A 144 -4.91 -9.60 -7.85
C LYS A 144 -6.20 -9.98 -7.15
N ASN A 145 -6.82 -11.09 -7.54
CA ASN A 145 -8.15 -11.45 -7.04
C ASN A 145 -8.12 -11.73 -5.53
N ARG A 146 -7.12 -12.50 -5.08
CA ARG A 146 -6.93 -12.80 -3.65
C ARG A 146 -6.71 -11.53 -2.82
N MET A 147 -5.91 -10.59 -3.33
CA MET A 147 -5.65 -9.33 -2.62
C MET A 147 -6.90 -8.44 -2.58
N ILE A 148 -7.68 -8.37 -3.67
CA ILE A 148 -8.96 -7.66 -3.68
C ILE A 148 -9.89 -8.24 -2.60
N GLU A 149 -10.06 -9.56 -2.53
CA GLU A 149 -10.89 -10.21 -1.53
C GLU A 149 -10.47 -9.86 -0.09
N ILE A 150 -9.17 -9.91 0.19
CA ILE A 150 -8.61 -9.55 1.50
C ILE A 150 -8.88 -8.08 1.83
N ILE A 151 -8.62 -7.17 0.91
CA ILE A 151 -8.75 -5.72 1.13
C ILE A 151 -10.21 -5.30 1.28
N GLU A 152 -11.11 -5.88 0.48
CA GLU A 152 -12.55 -5.70 0.64
C GLU A 152 -13.04 -6.18 2.00
N ARG A 153 -12.57 -7.36 2.46
CA ARG A 153 -12.93 -7.90 3.77
C ARG A 153 -12.47 -6.98 4.89
N GLU A 154 -11.22 -6.52 4.86
CA GLU A 154 -10.67 -5.60 5.88
C GLU A 154 -11.35 -4.22 5.86
N TYR A 155 -11.75 -3.74 4.68
CA TYR A 155 -12.53 -2.50 4.55
C TYR A 155 -13.94 -2.67 5.13
N LYS A 156 -14.68 -3.72 4.74
CA LYS A 156 -16.03 -4.02 5.25
C LYS A 156 -16.04 -4.29 6.75
N ALA A 157 -14.97 -4.87 7.30
CA ALA A 157 -14.78 -5.07 8.73
C ALA A 157 -14.43 -3.78 9.50
N GLY A 158 -14.15 -2.66 8.82
CA GLY A 158 -13.78 -1.39 9.44
C GLY A 158 -12.33 -1.31 9.92
N ASN A 159 -11.49 -2.28 9.54
CA ASN A 159 -10.05 -2.29 9.85
C ASN A 159 -9.26 -1.33 8.96
N MET A 160 -9.76 -1.09 7.74
CA MET A 160 -9.28 -0.06 6.82
C MET A 160 -10.25 1.13 6.79
N LYS A 161 -10.02 2.14 7.64
CA LYS A 161 -10.94 3.28 7.79
C LYS A 161 -10.77 4.39 6.74
N ASN A 162 -9.60 4.47 6.11
CA ASN A 162 -9.33 5.49 5.11
C ASN A 162 -9.86 4.99 3.75
N ILE A 163 -10.94 5.58 3.25
CA ILE A 163 -11.57 5.18 1.99
C ILE A 163 -10.70 5.50 0.76
N CYS A 164 -9.90 6.58 0.81
CA CYS A 164 -8.97 6.90 -0.26
C CYS A 164 -7.87 5.85 -0.37
N GLN A 165 -7.34 5.39 0.77
CA GLN A 165 -6.38 4.29 0.80
C GLN A 165 -6.97 3.02 0.15
N TYR A 166 -8.21 2.67 0.48
CA TYR A 166 -8.91 1.55 -0.12
C TYR A 166 -9.06 1.70 -1.65
N GLY A 167 -9.58 2.85 -2.12
CA GLY A 167 -9.75 3.14 -3.54
C GLY A 167 -8.44 3.12 -4.32
N TYR A 168 -7.37 3.65 -3.74
CA TYR A 168 -6.04 3.67 -4.35
C TYR A 168 -5.45 2.27 -4.51
N ILE A 169 -5.60 1.40 -3.50
CA ILE A 169 -5.19 -0.01 -3.60
C ILE A 169 -5.98 -0.70 -4.72
N LEU A 170 -7.31 -0.53 -4.77
CA LEU A 170 -8.12 -1.15 -5.82
C LEU A 170 -7.74 -0.68 -7.22
N TRP A 171 -7.46 0.61 -7.39
CA TRP A 171 -7.02 1.17 -8.66
C TRP A 171 -5.72 0.50 -9.15
N HIS A 172 -4.73 0.34 -8.26
CA HIS A 172 -3.47 -0.34 -8.58
C HIS A 172 -3.67 -1.83 -8.87
N LEU A 173 -4.41 -2.55 -8.03
CA LEU A 173 -4.72 -3.98 -8.24
C LEU A 173 -5.47 -4.23 -9.56
N ASN A 174 -6.23 -3.24 -10.04
CA ASN A 174 -6.90 -3.29 -11.33
C ASN A 174 -6.07 -2.71 -12.49
N GLY A 175 -4.75 -2.60 -12.33
CA GLY A 175 -3.85 -2.19 -13.41
C GLY A 175 -3.95 -0.72 -13.78
N ARG A 176 -4.53 0.11 -12.91
CA ARG A 176 -4.66 1.57 -13.07
C ARG A 176 -5.53 1.98 -14.27
N SER A 177 -6.38 1.08 -14.76
CA SER A 177 -7.13 1.29 -16.00
C SER A 177 -8.41 2.11 -15.84
N ASP A 178 -8.96 2.21 -14.63
CA ASP A 178 -10.25 2.85 -14.37
C ASP A 178 -10.19 3.74 -13.12
N PHE A 179 -10.31 5.06 -13.30
CA PHE A 179 -10.31 6.02 -12.19
C PHE A 179 -11.55 5.92 -11.29
N SER A 180 -12.59 5.19 -11.70
CA SER A 180 -13.79 4.98 -10.87
C SER A 180 -13.46 4.37 -9.51
N TYR A 181 -12.44 3.50 -9.43
CA TYR A 181 -11.93 2.95 -8.17
C TYR A 181 -11.45 4.04 -7.20
N MET A 182 -10.96 5.17 -7.70
CA MET A 182 -10.54 6.30 -6.89
C MET A 182 -11.69 7.29 -6.68
N THR A 183 -12.38 7.70 -7.74
CA THR A 183 -13.42 8.75 -7.67
C THR A 183 -14.64 8.31 -6.86
N ASN A 184 -14.96 7.01 -6.84
CA ASN A 184 -16.02 6.46 -5.99
C ASN A 184 -15.57 6.29 -4.52
N ASN A 185 -14.28 6.50 -4.23
CA ASN A 185 -13.65 6.23 -2.94
C ASN A 185 -12.89 7.45 -2.40
N GLY A 186 -13.50 8.63 -2.49
CA GLY A 186 -12.99 9.83 -1.82
C GLY A 186 -11.95 10.62 -2.61
N TYR A 187 -11.73 10.34 -3.89
CA TYR A 187 -10.96 11.24 -4.77
C TYR A 187 -11.88 12.11 -5.62
N LYS A 188 -11.43 13.33 -5.90
CA LYS A 188 -12.09 14.25 -6.84
C LYS A 188 -11.19 14.45 -8.04
N MET A 189 -11.75 14.26 -9.22
CA MET A 189 -11.07 14.55 -10.48
C MET A 189 -11.50 15.93 -10.98
N SER A 190 -10.54 16.80 -11.24
CA SER A 190 -10.74 18.13 -11.82
C SER A 190 -9.94 18.24 -13.12
N ARG A 191 -10.50 18.93 -14.12
CA ARG A 191 -9.82 19.20 -15.39
C ARG A 191 -9.12 20.55 -15.29
N LYS A 192 -7.86 20.62 -15.71
CA LYS A 192 -7.08 21.85 -15.80
C LYS A 192 -7.22 22.48 -17.19
N ASP A 193 -6.87 23.76 -17.28
CA ASP A 193 -6.98 24.55 -18.50
C ASP A 193 -6.09 24.04 -19.64
N ASP A 194 -4.97 23.38 -19.30
CA ASP A 194 -4.05 22.72 -20.24
C ASP A 194 -4.58 21.37 -20.78
N GLY A 195 -5.80 20.99 -20.39
CA GLY A 195 -6.44 19.74 -20.80
C GLY A 195 -6.04 18.52 -19.96
N THR A 196 -5.11 18.66 -19.01
CA THR A 196 -4.74 17.61 -18.06
C THR A 196 -5.78 17.46 -16.94
N PHE A 197 -5.69 16.38 -16.17
CA PHE A 197 -6.53 16.14 -15.01
C PHE A 197 -5.69 16.19 -13.73
N SER A 198 -6.24 16.78 -12.68
CA SER A 198 -5.77 16.62 -11.30
C SER A 198 -6.70 15.68 -10.55
N LEU A 199 -6.10 14.87 -9.68
CA LEU A 199 -6.82 14.00 -8.77
C LEU A 199 -6.46 14.39 -7.34
N GLU A 200 -7.45 14.81 -6.58
CA GLU A 200 -7.26 15.30 -5.21
C GLU A 200 -7.95 14.35 -4.21
N SER A 201 -7.22 13.94 -3.17
CA SER A 201 -7.80 13.19 -2.06
C SER A 201 -8.70 14.11 -1.23
N SER A 202 -9.96 13.71 -1.02
CA SER A 202 -10.84 14.35 -0.04
C SER A 202 -10.67 13.77 1.37
N CYS A 203 -9.91 12.68 1.51
CA CYS A 203 -9.56 12.10 2.80
C CYS A 203 -8.45 12.90 3.47
N LYS A 204 -8.69 13.30 4.73
CA LYS A 204 -7.72 13.93 5.64
C LYS A 204 -7.02 12.89 6.50
#